data_AF-A0A5B0QGY3-F1
#
_entry.id   AF-A0A5B0QGY3-F1
#
_cell.length_a   1.000
_cell.length_b   1.000
_cell.length_c   1.000
_cell.angle_alpha   90.00
_cell.angle_beta   90.00
_cell.angle_gamma   90.00
#
_symmetry.space_group_name_H-M   'P 1'
#
loop_
_entity.id
_entity.type
_entity.pdbx_description
1 polymer ?
#
loop_
_entity_poly.entity_id
_entity_poly.type
_entity_poly.pdbx_seq_one_letter_code
_entity_poly.pdbx_strand_id
1 'polypeptide(L)'
;MIIALSKLRNTLKLNQPNHSATRSLLNLLIITILLLLWLIHHHQPGPAGQPEHSLLQGGDHHHHQTSTLVVDRPIIQIPSSIQPTSAQEALSSRAAEAWLSRGIILSGSEPLTPTRPIDLLWTWANDSAPIPIEQPARIPSAYLYRQHDELRFSLRSSLQSLPEGFVRSRLIITADQPSPPSTENSTPQITHSRPNWLPTLPIEHLSPPLILKHHSHIFRFIHPHKPLQAAQCQFGHLDGIRDNLLYLNDDCFFINKFSQGDFASELFGPVFRIQFDLKVADDQEDRSGTDPARGEWPSLGYSNYLLSQRFGSRERRYLSHLPKVLNIHIMREVSEIWKEEIFLVSLHTSPAYLCAWV
;
A
#
# COMPACT_ATOMS: atom_id res chain seq x y z
N MET A 1 -34.36 -13.95 27.36
CA MET A 1 -34.41 -12.59 26.78
C MET A 1 -35.40 -12.47 25.61
N ILE A 2 -35.36 -13.35 24.60
CA ILE A 2 -36.24 -13.32 23.41
C ILE A 2 -37.75 -13.52 23.76
N ILE A 3 -38.06 -14.32 24.77
CA ILE A 3 -39.45 -14.60 25.19
C ILE A 3 -40.08 -13.41 25.96
N ALA A 4 -39.28 -12.63 26.69
CA ALA A 4 -39.75 -11.45 27.41
C ALA A 4 -40.08 -10.28 26.46
N LEU A 5 -39.28 -10.12 25.40
CA LEU A 5 -39.49 -9.11 24.36
C LEU A 5 -40.72 -9.40 23.48
N SER A 6 -41.07 -10.69 23.29
CA SER A 6 -42.27 -11.12 22.57
C SER A 6 -43.57 -10.75 23.31
N LYS A 7 -43.60 -10.89 24.65
CA LYS A 7 -44.79 -10.56 25.46
C LYS A 7 -45.04 -9.05 25.58
N LEU A 8 -43.98 -8.23 25.61
CA LEU A 8 -44.10 -6.76 25.67
C LEU A 8 -44.63 -6.17 24.35
N ARG A 9 -44.29 -6.80 23.21
CA ARG A 9 -44.76 -6.41 21.88
C ARG A 9 -46.26 -6.66 21.67
N ASN A 10 -46.81 -7.68 22.32
CA ASN A 10 -48.24 -8.02 22.19
C ASN A 10 -49.16 -7.22 23.12
N THR A 11 -48.63 -6.61 24.18
CA THR A 11 -49.42 -5.82 25.15
C THR A 11 -49.56 -4.35 24.75
N LEU A 12 -48.77 -3.86 23.79
CA LEU A 12 -48.74 -2.45 23.36
C LEU A 12 -49.51 -2.17 22.05
N LYS A 13 -50.47 -3.02 21.66
CA LYS A 13 -51.46 -2.66 20.63
C LYS A 13 -52.48 -1.66 21.19
N LEU A 14 -52.04 -0.43 21.44
CA LEU A 14 -52.95 0.72 21.53
C LEU A 14 -53.28 1.18 20.11
N ASN A 15 -54.58 1.37 19.86
CA ASN A 15 -55.15 1.96 18.66
C ASN A 15 -54.47 3.30 18.32
N GLN A 16 -54.18 3.50 17.03
CA GLN A 16 -53.54 4.71 16.50
C GLN A 16 -54.49 5.92 16.56
N PRO A 17 -53.97 7.15 16.73
CA PRO A 17 -53.32 7.88 15.63
C PRO A 17 -51.98 8.55 16.00
N ASN A 18 -51.25 9.00 14.97
CA ASN A 18 -49.95 9.70 14.95
C ASN A 18 -48.67 8.84 15.09
N HIS A 19 -48.15 8.49 13.91
CA HIS A 19 -47.12 7.47 13.69
C HIS A 19 -45.66 7.90 13.88
N SER A 20 -45.34 9.19 14.06
CA SER A 20 -43.94 9.63 14.20
C SER A 20 -43.49 9.78 15.66
N ALA A 21 -44.30 10.42 16.51
CA ALA A 21 -43.91 10.73 17.89
C ALA A 21 -43.82 9.47 18.78
N THR A 22 -44.73 8.51 18.60
CA THR A 22 -44.78 7.25 19.36
C THR A 22 -43.62 6.32 19.00
N ARG A 23 -43.17 6.31 17.74
CA ARG A 23 -41.96 5.58 17.31
C ARG A 23 -40.69 6.19 17.86
N SER A 24 -40.59 7.52 17.89
CA SER A 24 -39.43 8.21 18.47
C SER A 24 -39.30 7.97 19.97
N LEU A 25 -40.39 7.99 20.73
CA LEU A 25 -40.39 7.69 22.16
C LEU A 25 -40.00 6.23 22.47
N LEU A 26 -40.49 5.28 21.67
CA LEU A 26 -40.14 3.86 21.83
C LEU A 26 -38.64 3.62 21.54
N ASN A 27 -38.11 4.26 20.49
CA ASN A 27 -36.68 4.18 20.16
C ASN A 27 -35.82 4.81 21.25
N LEU A 28 -36.22 5.95 21.81
CA LEU A 28 -35.51 6.62 22.90
C LEU A 28 -35.46 5.74 24.16
N LEU A 29 -36.56 5.06 24.48
CA LEU A 29 -36.66 4.14 25.61
C LEU A 29 -35.76 2.90 25.42
N ILE A 30 -35.72 2.35 24.20
CA ILE A 30 -34.85 1.20 23.88
C ILE A 30 -33.37 1.60 24.00
N ILE A 31 -33.00 2.76 23.46
CA ILE A 31 -31.61 3.26 23.51
C ILE A 31 -31.18 3.51 24.96
N THR A 32 -32.04 4.10 25.80
CA THR A 32 -31.74 4.34 27.22
C THR A 32 -31.58 3.03 28.00
N ILE A 33 -32.42 2.03 27.74
CA ILE A 33 -32.27 0.70 28.38
C ILE A 33 -30.97 0.02 27.97
N LEU A 34 -30.57 0.10 26.68
CA LEU A 34 -29.32 -0.48 26.20
C LEU A 34 -28.09 0.22 26.82
N LEU A 35 -28.12 1.55 26.94
CA LEU A 35 -27.08 2.32 27.62
C LEU A 35 -26.96 1.95 29.10
N LEU A 36 -28.08 1.75 29.79
CA LEU A 36 -28.08 1.38 31.20
C LEU A 36 -27.52 -0.04 31.41
N LEU A 37 -27.85 -0.97 30.51
CA LEU A 37 -27.30 -2.34 30.54
C LEU A 37 -25.80 -2.34 30.22
N TRP A 38 -25.35 -1.50 29.28
CA TRP A 38 -23.92 -1.34 28.97
C TRP A 38 -23.14 -0.76 30.16
N LEU A 39 -23.70 0.25 30.84
CA LEU A 39 -23.14 0.82 32.06
C LEU A 39 -23.06 -0.20 33.19
N ILE A 40 -24.08 -1.02 33.39
CA ILE A 40 -24.07 -2.09 34.41
C ILE A 40 -23.01 -3.14 34.09
N HIS A 41 -22.79 -3.46 32.82
CA HIS A 41 -21.78 -4.44 32.41
C HIS A 41 -20.34 -3.91 32.61
N HIS A 42 -20.11 -2.62 32.34
CA HIS A 42 -18.79 -1.99 32.47
C HIS A 42 -18.46 -1.46 33.87
N HIS A 43 -19.38 -1.55 34.84
CA HIS A 43 -19.17 -1.13 36.22
C HIS A 43 -19.08 -2.30 37.22
N GLN A 44 -18.54 -3.44 36.77
CA GLN A 44 -18.05 -4.48 37.66
C GLN A 44 -16.55 -4.21 37.97
N PRO A 45 -16.16 -3.89 39.21
CA PRO A 45 -14.75 -3.77 39.57
C PRO A 45 -14.08 -5.15 39.55
N GLY A 46 -13.07 -5.32 38.70
CA GLY A 46 -12.28 -6.56 38.61
C GLY A 46 -11.47 -6.82 39.89
N PRO A 47 -11.25 -8.08 40.30
CA PRO A 47 -10.45 -8.40 41.47
C PRO A 47 -8.95 -8.19 41.20
N ALA A 48 -8.26 -7.72 42.22
CA ALA A 48 -6.84 -7.39 42.22
C ALA A 48 -5.93 -8.64 42.29
N GLY A 49 -4.91 -8.66 41.41
CA GLY A 49 -3.52 -9.12 41.61
C GLY A 49 -3.22 -10.55 42.08
N GLN A 50 -2.29 -11.22 41.37
CA GLN A 50 -1.05 -11.79 41.95
C GLN A 50 0.01 -12.05 40.85
N PRO A 51 1.32 -11.99 41.18
CA PRO A 51 2.44 -12.04 40.24
C PRO A 51 2.98 -13.46 40.03
N GLU A 52 3.30 -13.85 38.79
CA GLU A 52 3.98 -15.12 38.53
C GLU A 52 5.50 -15.02 38.71
N HIS A 53 5.99 -15.91 39.58
CA HIS A 53 7.39 -16.12 39.91
C HIS A 53 8.17 -16.77 38.78
N SER A 54 9.38 -16.27 38.55
CA SER A 54 10.44 -16.90 37.78
C SER A 54 10.86 -18.23 38.42
N LEU A 55 11.03 -19.28 37.60
CA LEU A 55 11.74 -20.50 37.99
C LEU A 55 12.70 -20.91 36.87
N LEU A 56 13.98 -20.61 37.12
CA LEU A 56 15.13 -21.23 36.50
C LEU A 56 15.26 -22.65 37.06
N GLN A 57 15.33 -23.65 36.19
CA GLN A 57 15.99 -24.92 36.51
C GLN A 57 16.51 -25.57 35.23
N GLY A 58 17.84 -25.68 35.14
CA GLY A 58 18.53 -26.53 34.18
C GLY A 58 18.60 -27.97 34.67
N GLY A 59 18.92 -28.89 33.76
CA GLY A 59 19.28 -30.26 34.10
C GLY A 59 19.00 -31.28 33.00
N ASP A 60 20.05 -31.57 32.25
CA ASP A 60 20.46 -32.90 31.81
C ASP A 60 20.09 -33.50 30.43
N HIS A 61 21.19 -33.61 29.68
CA HIS A 61 21.61 -34.50 28.62
C HIS A 61 20.81 -35.79 28.37
N HIS A 62 20.41 -35.96 27.10
CA HIS A 62 20.48 -37.26 26.43
C HIS A 62 21.04 -37.14 25.01
N HIS A 63 22.09 -37.92 24.77
CA HIS A 63 22.72 -38.13 23.47
C HIS A 63 21.79 -38.85 22.50
N HIS A 64 21.51 -38.22 21.36
CA HIS A 64 21.23 -38.95 20.12
C HIS A 64 22.03 -38.32 18.97
N GLN A 65 23.01 -39.08 18.47
CA GLN A 65 23.62 -38.88 17.16
C GLN A 65 22.59 -39.27 16.09
N THR A 66 22.21 -38.35 15.21
CA THR A 66 21.70 -38.70 13.88
C THR A 66 21.87 -37.53 12.89
N SER A 67 22.71 -37.78 11.89
CA SER A 67 22.78 -37.18 10.55
C SER A 67 22.57 -35.67 10.37
N THR A 68 23.69 -34.97 10.18
CA THR A 68 23.76 -33.62 9.60
C THR A 68 23.19 -33.61 8.17
N LEU A 69 21.96 -33.15 8.01
CA LEU A 69 21.52 -32.48 6.79
C LEU A 69 22.05 -31.04 6.89
N VAL A 70 23.04 -30.71 6.05
CA VAL A 70 23.48 -29.34 5.83
C VAL A 70 22.32 -28.61 5.16
N VAL A 71 21.49 -27.96 5.97
CA VAL A 71 20.60 -26.90 5.50
C VAL A 71 21.51 -25.72 5.24
N ASP A 72 21.77 -25.43 3.97
CA ASP A 72 22.39 -24.18 3.55
C ASP A 72 21.63 -23.04 4.21
N ARG A 73 22.25 -22.42 5.22
CA ARG A 73 21.72 -21.19 5.80
C ARG A 73 21.73 -20.16 4.67
N PRO A 74 20.63 -19.43 4.43
CA PRO A 74 20.68 -18.33 3.48
C PRO A 74 21.79 -17.39 3.94
N ILE A 75 22.70 -17.09 3.01
CA ILE A 75 23.73 -16.08 3.18
C ILE A 75 23.01 -14.84 3.71
N ILE A 76 23.30 -14.45 4.95
CA ILE A 76 22.93 -13.15 5.46
C ILE A 76 23.68 -12.18 4.56
N GLN A 77 22.98 -11.62 3.57
CA GLN A 77 23.51 -10.52 2.78
C GLN A 77 23.82 -9.43 3.78
N ILE A 78 25.11 -9.13 3.94
CA ILE A 78 25.58 -7.93 4.61
C ILE A 78 24.74 -6.79 4.00
N PRO A 79 24.08 -5.94 4.81
CA PRO A 79 23.25 -4.87 4.29
C PRO A 79 24.08 -4.11 3.25
N SER A 80 23.55 -4.00 2.04
CA SER A 80 24.17 -3.24 0.97
C SER A 80 24.69 -1.94 1.55
N SER A 81 26.00 -1.68 1.45
CA SER A 81 26.61 -0.47 1.99
C SER A 81 25.71 0.71 1.64
N ILE A 82 25.30 1.49 2.64
CA ILE A 82 24.41 2.65 2.44
C ILE A 82 25.05 3.52 1.36
N GLN A 83 24.47 3.50 0.17
CA GLN A 83 24.98 4.30 -0.94
C GLN A 83 24.54 5.73 -0.70
N PRO A 84 25.44 6.71 -0.82
CA PRO A 84 25.02 8.10 -0.74
C PRO A 84 23.98 8.38 -1.81
N THR A 85 22.91 9.05 -1.43
CA THR A 85 21.93 9.58 -2.38
C THR A 85 22.60 10.58 -3.31
N SER A 86 22.00 10.82 -4.47
CA SER A 86 22.44 11.82 -5.44
C SER A 86 22.62 13.21 -4.81
N ALA A 87 21.78 13.56 -3.84
CA ALA A 87 21.89 14.82 -3.09
C ALA A 87 23.14 14.83 -2.17
N GLN A 88 23.41 13.72 -1.49
CA GLN A 88 24.61 13.56 -0.66
C GLN A 88 25.90 13.50 -1.49
N GLU A 89 25.84 12.99 -2.72
CA GLU A 89 26.94 13.07 -3.69
C GLU A 89 27.19 14.51 -4.15
N ALA A 90 26.11 15.28 -4.35
CA ALA A 90 26.18 16.65 -4.88
C ALA A 90 26.60 17.69 -3.82
N LEU A 91 26.26 17.47 -2.55
CA LEU A 91 26.54 18.40 -1.45
C LEU A 91 27.56 17.81 -0.47
N SER A 92 28.71 18.49 -0.32
CA SER A 92 29.64 18.18 0.77
C SER A 92 28.95 18.34 2.14
N SER A 93 29.39 17.60 3.16
CA SER A 93 28.83 17.70 4.51
C SER A 93 28.83 19.12 5.07
N ARG A 94 29.87 19.92 4.75
CA ARG A 94 29.96 21.33 5.14
C ARG A 94 28.88 22.18 4.47
N ALA A 95 28.62 21.95 3.18
CA ALA A 95 27.57 22.65 2.45
C ALA A 95 26.18 22.23 2.93
N ALA A 96 25.97 20.93 3.16
CA ALA A 96 24.74 20.40 3.72
C ALA A 96 24.46 20.97 5.12
N GLU A 97 25.47 21.09 5.99
CA GLU A 97 25.32 21.71 7.31
C GLU A 97 24.95 23.19 7.20
N ALA A 98 25.65 23.96 6.36
CA ALA A 98 25.35 25.38 6.15
C ALA A 98 23.92 25.58 5.60
N TRP A 99 23.49 24.71 4.68
CA TRP A 99 22.14 24.70 4.14
C TRP A 99 21.10 24.36 5.21
N LEU A 100 21.23 23.21 5.88
CA LEU A 100 20.23 22.71 6.83
C LEU A 100 20.12 23.56 8.09
N SER A 101 21.24 24.08 8.59
CA SER A 101 21.26 24.85 9.84
C SER A 101 21.03 26.35 9.66
N ARG A 102 21.43 26.93 8.52
CA ARG A 102 21.39 28.38 8.30
C ARG A 102 20.60 28.81 7.06
N GLY A 103 20.17 27.87 6.22
CA GLY A 103 19.53 28.17 4.94
C GLY A 103 20.47 28.83 3.92
N ILE A 104 21.79 28.63 4.06
CA ILE A 104 22.80 29.26 3.20
C ILE A 104 23.38 28.21 2.25
N ILE A 105 23.31 28.45 0.95
CA ILE A 105 24.07 27.69 -0.04
C ILE A 105 25.47 28.32 -0.15
N LEU A 106 26.51 27.51 0.07
CA LEU A 106 27.88 28.01 -0.05
C LEU A 106 28.24 28.19 -1.54
N SER A 107 28.93 29.26 -1.88
CA SER A 107 29.39 29.48 -3.26
C SER A 107 30.25 28.31 -3.74
N GLY A 108 29.93 27.75 -4.92
CA GLY A 108 30.56 26.54 -5.45
C GLY A 108 29.96 25.22 -4.95
N SER A 109 28.95 25.28 -4.07
CA SER A 109 28.12 24.12 -3.66
C SER A 109 26.67 24.23 -4.14
N GLU A 110 26.38 25.21 -4.99
CA GLU A 110 25.15 25.20 -5.79
C GLU A 110 25.07 23.86 -6.52
N PRO A 111 23.92 23.16 -6.51
CA PRO A 111 23.75 21.97 -7.33
C PRO A 111 24.06 22.34 -8.78
N LEU A 112 25.25 21.98 -9.26
CA LEU A 112 25.75 22.34 -10.60
C LEU A 112 25.01 21.60 -11.72
N THR A 113 24.01 20.78 -11.39
CA THR A 113 23.30 19.96 -12.35
C THR A 113 21.80 20.26 -12.32
N PRO A 114 21.14 20.36 -13.50
CA PRO A 114 19.70 20.21 -13.57
C PRO A 114 19.32 18.90 -12.89
N THR A 115 18.17 18.87 -12.23
CA THR A 115 17.86 17.76 -11.35
C THR A 115 17.92 16.44 -12.12
N ARG A 116 18.34 15.35 -11.49
CA ARG A 116 18.65 14.13 -12.26
C ARG A 116 17.36 13.61 -12.95
N PRO A 117 17.44 13.08 -14.19
CA PRO A 117 16.27 12.50 -14.86
C PRO A 117 15.64 11.39 -14.02
N ILE A 118 14.30 11.38 -13.95
CA ILE A 118 13.50 10.50 -13.09
C ILE A 118 13.01 9.27 -13.87
N ASP A 119 12.73 8.18 -13.15
CA ASP A 119 11.96 7.05 -13.69
C ASP A 119 10.48 7.28 -13.50
N LEU A 120 9.68 6.99 -14.53
CA LEU A 120 8.23 6.91 -14.37
C LEU A 120 7.83 5.45 -14.21
N LEU A 121 6.94 5.19 -13.27
CA LEU A 121 6.44 3.87 -12.94
C LEU A 121 4.91 3.87 -13.02
N TRP A 122 4.35 2.96 -13.81
CA TRP A 122 2.93 2.67 -13.82
C TRP A 122 2.64 1.27 -13.30
N THR A 123 1.58 1.13 -12.53
CA THR A 123 0.93 -0.17 -12.30
C THR A 123 -0.32 -0.25 -13.16
N TRP A 124 -0.46 -1.32 -13.94
CA TRP A 124 -1.63 -1.53 -14.78
C TRP A 124 -2.39 -2.78 -14.33
N ALA A 125 -3.66 -2.58 -13.97
CA ALA A 125 -4.48 -3.64 -13.36
C ALA A 125 -5.70 -4.05 -14.20
N ASN A 126 -6.03 -3.35 -15.29
CA ASN A 126 -7.30 -3.51 -16.00
C ASN A 126 -7.54 -4.92 -16.56
N ASP A 127 -6.49 -5.70 -16.84
CA ASP A 127 -6.62 -7.09 -17.32
C ASP A 127 -6.54 -8.14 -16.20
N SER A 128 -6.49 -7.72 -14.94
CA SER A 128 -6.29 -8.61 -13.76
C SER A 128 -7.60 -9.18 -13.20
N ALA A 129 -8.66 -9.25 -14.01
CA ALA A 129 -9.95 -9.77 -13.55
C ALA A 129 -9.77 -11.23 -13.06
N PRO A 130 -10.16 -11.57 -11.83
CA PRO A 130 -10.15 -12.96 -11.38
C PRO A 130 -11.04 -13.78 -12.32
N ILE A 131 -10.49 -14.85 -12.88
CA ILE A 131 -11.29 -15.86 -13.58
C ILE A 131 -12.34 -16.35 -12.58
N PRO A 132 -13.65 -16.33 -12.90
CA PRO A 132 -14.69 -16.75 -11.95
C PRO A 132 -14.57 -18.25 -11.68
N ILE A 133 -13.94 -18.62 -10.57
CA ILE A 133 -13.97 -20.00 -10.06
C ILE A 133 -15.28 -20.17 -9.29
N GLU A 134 -16.33 -20.66 -9.97
CA GLU A 134 -17.55 -21.35 -9.50
C GLU A 134 -18.25 -20.98 -8.17
N GLN A 135 -17.93 -19.86 -7.51
CA GLN A 135 -18.64 -19.40 -6.32
C GLN A 135 -19.33 -18.06 -6.61
N PRO A 136 -20.67 -18.00 -6.58
CA PRO A 136 -21.45 -16.78 -6.80
C PRO A 136 -21.43 -15.87 -5.54
N ALA A 137 -20.30 -15.79 -4.85
CA ALA A 137 -20.13 -14.95 -3.67
C ALA A 137 -19.51 -13.61 -4.10
N ARG A 138 -20.38 -12.62 -4.33
CA ARG A 138 -20.06 -11.20 -4.60
C ARG A 138 -19.04 -11.00 -5.73
N ILE A 139 -19.54 -10.91 -6.95
CA ILE A 139 -18.80 -10.41 -8.12
C ILE A 139 -18.05 -9.13 -7.69
N PRO A 140 -16.70 -9.11 -7.65
CA PRO A 140 -15.96 -7.87 -7.54
C PRO A 140 -16.43 -7.00 -8.69
N SER A 141 -16.96 -5.81 -8.39
CA SER A 141 -17.80 -5.08 -9.34
C SER A 141 -17.10 -4.97 -10.70
N ALA A 142 -17.79 -5.35 -11.78
CA ALA A 142 -17.24 -5.37 -13.14
C ALA A 142 -16.62 -4.03 -13.60
N TYR A 143 -16.82 -2.96 -12.82
CA TYR A 143 -16.19 -1.65 -12.97
C TYR A 143 -14.67 -1.67 -12.70
N LEU A 144 -14.16 -2.50 -11.79
CA LEU A 144 -12.74 -2.50 -11.39
C LEU A 144 -11.78 -3.02 -12.47
N TYR A 145 -12.30 -3.74 -13.47
CA TYR A 145 -11.54 -4.32 -14.58
C TYR A 145 -11.99 -3.74 -15.93
N ARG A 146 -12.74 -2.64 -15.90
CA ARG A 146 -13.20 -2.00 -17.12
C ARG A 146 -12.02 -1.23 -17.73
N GLN A 147 -11.64 -1.60 -18.94
CA GLN A 147 -10.59 -0.93 -19.69
C GLN A 147 -11.17 0.30 -20.43
N HIS A 148 -10.68 1.50 -20.09
CA HIS A 148 -11.01 2.74 -20.81
C HIS A 148 -9.82 3.33 -21.59
N ASP A 149 -8.78 2.53 -21.81
CA ASP A 149 -7.49 2.97 -22.35
C ASP A 149 -6.80 4.01 -21.43
N GLU A 150 -7.10 4.03 -20.12
CA GLU A 150 -6.57 5.03 -19.18
C GLU A 150 -5.03 5.08 -19.24
N LEU A 151 -4.36 3.92 -19.14
CA LEU A 151 -2.90 3.83 -19.25
C LEU A 151 -2.35 4.47 -20.52
N ARG A 152 -3.04 4.29 -21.67
CA ARG A 152 -2.60 4.85 -22.95
C ARG A 152 -2.64 6.37 -22.89
N PHE A 153 -3.73 6.93 -22.37
CA PHE A 153 -3.89 8.38 -22.23
C PHE A 153 -2.96 8.96 -21.16
N SER A 154 -2.73 8.24 -20.06
CA SER A 154 -1.76 8.59 -19.02
C SER A 154 -0.34 8.67 -19.59
N LEU A 155 0.10 7.63 -20.32
CA LEU A 155 1.40 7.59 -20.99
C LEU A 155 1.56 8.76 -21.97
N ARG A 156 0.55 9.01 -22.82
CA ARG A 156 0.55 10.16 -23.75
C ARG A 156 0.65 11.49 -23.03
N SER A 157 -0.07 11.66 -21.92
CA SER A 157 -0.01 12.88 -21.13
C SER A 157 1.40 13.11 -20.58
N SER A 158 2.10 12.06 -20.14
CA SER A 158 3.49 12.16 -19.68
C SER A 158 4.46 12.64 -20.78
N LEU A 159 4.23 12.22 -22.04
CA LEU A 159 5.04 12.64 -23.18
C LEU A 159 4.82 14.10 -23.55
N GLN A 160 3.61 14.62 -23.30
CA GLN A 160 3.24 15.99 -23.66
C GLN A 160 3.56 16.98 -22.54
N SER A 161 3.38 16.59 -21.28
CA SER A 161 3.38 17.52 -20.16
C SER A 161 4.71 17.64 -19.42
N LEU A 162 5.56 16.62 -19.52
CA LEU A 162 6.85 16.59 -18.83
C LEU A 162 7.95 17.23 -19.68
N PRO A 163 8.94 17.88 -19.03
CA PRO A 163 10.03 18.53 -19.74
C PRO A 163 10.91 17.51 -20.48
N GLU A 164 11.50 17.96 -21.59
CA GLU A 164 12.46 17.16 -22.35
C GLU A 164 13.69 16.84 -21.48
N GLY A 165 14.23 15.63 -21.62
CA GLY A 165 15.37 15.16 -20.83
C GLY A 165 15.05 14.82 -19.36
N PHE A 166 13.84 15.14 -18.86
CA PHE A 166 13.47 14.82 -17.48
C PHE A 166 13.23 13.33 -17.25
N VAL A 167 12.69 12.61 -18.24
CA VAL A 167 12.35 11.20 -18.09
C VAL A 167 13.53 10.32 -18.53
N ARG A 168 14.10 9.55 -17.60
CA ARG A 168 15.13 8.55 -17.92
C ARG A 168 14.54 7.29 -18.53
N SER A 169 13.49 6.76 -17.92
CA SER A 169 12.83 5.53 -18.35
C SER A 169 11.36 5.55 -17.99
N ARG A 170 10.57 4.75 -18.70
CA ARG A 170 9.16 4.50 -18.41
C ARG A 170 9.00 3.01 -18.13
N LEU A 171 8.58 2.67 -16.94
CA LEU A 171 8.37 1.30 -16.50
C LEU A 171 6.87 1.05 -16.31
N ILE A 172 6.34 0.02 -16.96
CA ILE A 172 4.98 -0.46 -16.74
C ILE A 172 5.10 -1.81 -16.03
N ILE A 173 4.49 -1.91 -14.86
CA ILE A 173 4.31 -3.17 -14.15
C ILE A 173 2.95 -3.76 -14.53
N THR A 174 2.97 -5.01 -14.95
CA THR A 174 1.79 -5.78 -15.37
C THR A 174 1.63 -7.06 -14.57
N ALA A 175 0.40 -7.54 -14.48
CA ALA A 175 0.09 -8.79 -13.80
C ALA A 175 0.50 -10.02 -14.63
N ASP A 176 0.68 -11.13 -13.95
CA ASP A 176 0.75 -12.45 -14.54
C ASP A 176 -0.65 -13.06 -14.56
N GLN A 177 -0.95 -13.74 -15.66
CA GLN A 177 -2.20 -14.44 -15.88
C GLN A 177 -1.94 -15.94 -15.82
N PRO A 178 -2.68 -16.69 -14.99
CA PRO A 178 -2.64 -18.14 -15.06
C PRO A 178 -3.29 -18.58 -16.38
N SER A 179 -2.52 -19.23 -17.26
CA SER A 179 -3.10 -19.84 -18.46
C SER A 179 -3.79 -21.14 -18.06
N PRO A 180 -5.00 -21.43 -18.58
CA PRO A 180 -5.61 -22.73 -18.37
C PRO A 180 -4.67 -23.82 -18.91
N PRO A 181 -4.52 -24.96 -18.20
CA PRO A 181 -3.67 -26.04 -18.66
C PRO A 181 -4.15 -26.50 -20.04
N SER A 182 -3.23 -26.51 -21.01
CA SER A 182 -3.51 -26.92 -22.39
C SER A 182 -3.80 -28.41 -22.51
N THR A 183 -3.55 -29.19 -21.46
CA THR A 183 -3.80 -30.64 -21.36
C THR A 183 -3.80 -31.03 -19.87
N GLU A 184 -4.55 -32.06 -19.46
CA GLU A 184 -4.71 -32.46 -18.04
C GLU A 184 -3.39 -32.77 -17.29
N ASN A 185 -2.26 -32.89 -18.00
CA ASN A 185 -0.94 -33.17 -17.43
C ASN A 185 0.10 -32.05 -17.64
N SER A 186 -0.27 -30.87 -18.15
CA SER A 186 0.66 -29.75 -18.28
C SER A 186 0.64 -28.83 -17.05
N THR A 187 1.83 -28.44 -16.58
CA THR A 187 1.96 -27.42 -15.54
C THR A 187 1.31 -26.12 -16.01
N PRO A 188 0.58 -25.40 -15.14
CA PRO A 188 -0.03 -24.13 -15.51
C PRO A 188 1.05 -23.18 -16.04
N GLN A 189 0.89 -22.73 -17.28
CA GLN A 189 1.83 -21.82 -17.92
C GLN A 189 1.46 -20.39 -17.53
N ILE A 190 2.41 -19.65 -16.97
CA ILE A 190 2.20 -18.23 -16.67
C ILE A 190 2.20 -17.47 -18.00
N THR A 191 1.10 -16.78 -18.30
CA THR A 191 1.06 -15.79 -19.38
C THR A 191 1.25 -14.39 -18.82
N HIS A 192 1.92 -13.58 -19.60
CA HIS A 192 2.34 -12.24 -19.23
C HIS A 192 1.33 -11.24 -19.79
N SER A 193 0.54 -10.58 -18.92
CA SER A 193 -0.48 -9.62 -19.39
C SER A 193 0.17 -8.42 -20.07
N ARG A 194 -0.45 -7.92 -21.15
CA ARG A 194 0.07 -6.80 -21.94
C ARG A 194 -1.10 -5.96 -22.45
N PRO A 195 -1.01 -4.61 -22.40
CA PRO A 195 -2.00 -3.78 -23.08
C PRO A 195 -2.02 -4.08 -24.59
N ASN A 196 -3.20 -4.37 -25.15
CA ASN A 196 -3.34 -4.77 -26.57
C ASN A 196 -2.83 -3.72 -27.56
N TRP A 197 -2.88 -2.44 -27.20
CA TRP A 197 -2.38 -1.34 -28.03
C TRP A 197 -0.85 -1.21 -27.98
N LEU A 198 -0.16 -1.87 -27.03
CA LEU A 198 1.29 -1.77 -26.85
C LEU A 198 1.99 -2.74 -27.81
N PRO A 199 2.77 -2.26 -28.80
CA PRO A 199 3.34 -3.10 -29.85
C PRO A 199 4.34 -4.11 -29.28
N THR A 200 4.35 -5.36 -29.78
CA THR A 200 5.25 -6.46 -29.34
C THR A 200 6.71 -6.30 -29.75
N LEU A 201 7.02 -5.28 -30.55
CA LEU A 201 8.38 -4.92 -30.95
C LEU A 201 9.23 -4.53 -29.73
N PRO A 202 10.57 -4.49 -29.86
CA PRO A 202 11.43 -4.10 -28.75
C PRO A 202 11.24 -2.62 -28.40
N ILE A 203 10.31 -2.36 -27.49
CA ILE A 203 9.96 -1.03 -26.96
C ILE A 203 11.08 -0.43 -26.08
N GLU A 204 12.04 -1.26 -25.68
CA GLU A 204 13.23 -0.86 -24.93
C GLU A 204 14.18 0.04 -25.73
N HIS A 205 14.08 0.02 -27.07
CA HIS A 205 14.89 0.88 -27.94
C HIS A 205 14.29 2.28 -28.13
N LEU A 206 13.13 2.58 -27.52
CA LEU A 206 12.59 3.94 -27.51
C LEU A 206 13.52 4.87 -26.70
N SER A 207 13.50 6.16 -27.04
CA SER A 207 14.21 7.20 -26.30
C SER A 207 13.18 8.20 -25.76
N PRO A 208 12.91 8.25 -24.45
CA PRO A 208 13.39 7.35 -23.38
C PRO A 208 12.84 5.92 -23.47
N PRO A 209 13.55 4.90 -22.94
CA PRO A 209 13.12 3.49 -23.01
C PRO A 209 11.78 3.27 -22.31
N LEU A 210 10.95 2.43 -22.92
CA LEU A 210 9.72 1.91 -22.32
C LEU A 210 9.95 0.43 -21.99
N ILE A 211 9.86 0.11 -20.70
CA ILE A 211 10.17 -1.20 -20.14
C ILE A 211 8.87 -1.79 -19.60
N LEU A 212 8.60 -3.04 -19.96
CA LEU A 212 7.50 -3.83 -19.41
C LEU A 212 8.09 -4.83 -18.42
N LYS A 213 7.67 -4.79 -17.15
CA LYS A 213 8.03 -5.81 -16.16
C LYS A 213 6.80 -6.48 -15.62
N HIS A 214 6.88 -7.79 -15.48
CA HIS A 214 5.86 -8.58 -14.82
C HIS A 214 6.09 -8.57 -13.32
N HIS A 215 4.99 -8.59 -12.58
CA HIS A 215 5.06 -8.54 -11.12
C HIS A 215 5.82 -9.73 -10.52
N SER A 216 5.79 -10.94 -11.11
CA SER A 216 6.64 -12.09 -10.69
C SER A 216 8.13 -11.84 -10.75
N HIS A 217 8.58 -10.91 -11.59
CA HIS A 217 10.00 -10.57 -11.68
C HIS A 217 10.44 -9.57 -10.59
N ILE A 218 9.50 -8.96 -9.86
CA ILE A 218 9.78 -7.89 -8.90
C ILE A 218 9.35 -8.31 -7.49
N PHE A 219 8.14 -8.84 -7.35
CA PHE A 219 7.51 -9.05 -6.06
C PHE A 219 7.74 -10.47 -5.58
N ARG A 220 8.16 -10.58 -4.31
CA ARG A 220 8.42 -11.87 -3.65
C ARG A 220 7.12 -12.54 -3.24
N PHE A 221 6.11 -11.75 -2.89
CA PHE A 221 4.83 -12.22 -2.40
C PHE A 221 3.74 -11.85 -3.38
N ILE A 222 3.31 -12.81 -4.18
CA ILE A 222 2.27 -12.61 -5.18
C ILE A 222 1.21 -13.69 -4.96
N HIS A 223 -0.02 -13.25 -4.72
CA HIS A 223 -1.15 -14.17 -4.72
C HIS A 223 -1.72 -14.28 -6.15
N PRO A 224 -1.84 -15.49 -6.73
CA PRO A 224 -2.24 -15.72 -8.14
C PRO A 224 -3.60 -15.17 -8.59
N HIS A 225 -4.37 -14.59 -7.69
CA HIS A 225 -5.78 -14.19 -7.92
C HIS A 225 -6.06 -12.79 -7.38
N LYS A 226 -5.02 -11.98 -7.16
CA LYS A 226 -5.15 -10.67 -6.49
C LYS A 226 -4.66 -9.52 -7.36
N PRO A 227 -5.38 -8.39 -7.33
CA PRO A 227 -5.06 -7.25 -8.18
C PRO A 227 -3.71 -6.65 -7.79
N LEU A 228 -2.99 -6.18 -8.81
CA LEU A 228 -1.65 -5.60 -8.74
C LEU A 228 -1.52 -4.42 -7.73
N GLN A 229 -2.64 -3.77 -7.39
CA GLN A 229 -2.69 -2.59 -6.51
C GLN A 229 -2.18 -2.88 -5.08
N ALA A 230 -2.31 -4.12 -4.58
CA ALA A 230 -1.78 -4.52 -3.26
C ALA A 230 -0.23 -4.63 -3.22
N ALA A 231 0.43 -4.58 -4.38
CA ALA A 231 1.85 -4.86 -4.48
C ALA A 231 2.75 -3.61 -4.56
N GLN A 232 2.16 -2.41 -4.46
CA GLN A 232 2.92 -1.15 -4.39
C GLN A 232 3.96 -1.15 -3.25
N CYS A 233 3.66 -1.87 -2.18
CA CYS A 233 4.57 -2.02 -1.04
C CYS A 233 5.82 -2.81 -1.29
N GLN A 234 5.90 -3.50 -2.42
CA GLN A 234 7.06 -4.26 -2.82
C GLN A 234 7.92 -3.52 -3.84
N PHE A 235 7.69 -2.21 -4.06
CA PHE A 235 8.56 -1.37 -4.89
C PHE A 235 10.00 -1.27 -4.37
N GLY A 236 10.25 -1.58 -3.10
CA GLY A 236 11.62 -1.69 -2.57
C GLY A 236 12.47 -2.75 -3.31
N HIS A 237 11.85 -3.74 -3.94
CA HIS A 237 12.51 -4.77 -4.75
C HIS A 237 12.82 -4.33 -6.19
N LEU A 238 12.55 -3.07 -6.56
CA LEU A 238 12.92 -2.56 -7.88
C LEU A 238 14.44 -2.32 -7.97
N ASP A 239 15.02 -2.89 -9.01
CA ASP A 239 16.42 -2.67 -9.38
C ASP A 239 16.58 -1.73 -10.58
N GLY A 240 17.71 -1.01 -10.61
CA GLY A 240 18.07 -0.10 -11.71
C GLY A 240 17.28 1.22 -11.76
N ILE A 241 16.58 1.56 -10.67
CA ILE A 241 15.81 2.80 -10.50
C ILE A 241 16.67 3.87 -9.79
N ARG A 242 16.41 5.16 -10.05
CA ARG A 242 17.07 6.28 -9.33
C ARG A 242 16.52 6.42 -7.91
N ASP A 243 17.19 7.26 -7.13
CA ASP A 243 16.78 7.57 -5.75
C ASP A 243 15.32 7.97 -5.67
N ASN A 244 14.87 8.85 -6.57
CA ASN A 244 13.47 9.26 -6.69
C ASN A 244 12.88 8.67 -7.97
N LEU A 245 11.63 8.21 -7.89
CA LEU A 245 10.82 7.76 -9.02
C LEU A 245 9.44 8.40 -8.94
N LEU A 246 8.81 8.64 -10.09
CA LEU A 246 7.45 9.16 -10.18
C LEU A 246 6.50 7.99 -10.44
N TYR A 247 5.74 7.61 -9.42
CA TYR A 247 4.75 6.56 -9.47
C TYR A 247 3.37 7.09 -9.88
N LEU A 248 2.71 6.35 -10.76
CA LEU A 248 1.38 6.62 -11.27
C LEU A 248 0.51 5.35 -11.25
N ASN A 249 -0.75 5.51 -10.86
CA ASN A 249 -1.80 4.60 -11.31
C ASN A 249 -2.07 4.84 -12.81
N ASP A 250 -2.74 3.90 -13.48
CA ASP A 250 -3.09 4.02 -14.89
C ASP A 250 -4.09 5.14 -15.20
N ASP A 251 -4.90 5.56 -14.22
CA ASP A 251 -5.87 6.64 -14.26
C ASP A 251 -5.32 8.03 -13.85
N CYS A 252 -4.01 8.14 -13.61
CA CYS A 252 -3.37 9.43 -13.34
C CYS A 252 -2.94 10.12 -14.63
N PHE A 253 -3.38 11.37 -14.85
CA PHE A 253 -3.07 12.16 -16.05
C PHE A 253 -2.32 13.45 -15.73
N PHE A 254 -1.43 13.86 -16.63
CA PHE A 254 -0.81 15.19 -16.61
C PHE A 254 -1.57 16.15 -17.53
N ILE A 255 -2.09 17.24 -16.97
CA ILE A 255 -2.91 18.19 -17.74
C ILE A 255 -2.11 19.47 -18.08
N ASN A 256 -1.26 19.92 -17.15
CA ASN A 256 -0.43 21.12 -17.31
C ASN A 256 0.98 20.78 -17.81
N LYS A 257 1.73 21.81 -18.21
CA LYS A 257 3.17 21.71 -18.39
C LYS A 257 3.83 21.78 -17.03
N PHE A 258 4.70 20.82 -16.74
CA PHE A 258 5.42 20.74 -15.47
C PHE A 258 6.89 21.09 -15.66
N SER A 259 7.47 21.63 -14.62
CA SER A 259 8.91 21.72 -14.40
C SER A 259 9.38 20.54 -13.56
N GLN A 260 10.69 20.40 -13.45
CA GLN A 260 11.27 19.35 -12.63
C GLN A 260 11.03 19.53 -11.13
N GLY A 261 11.09 20.78 -10.67
CA GLY A 261 10.88 21.15 -9.27
C GLY A 261 9.47 20.90 -8.77
N ASP A 262 8.49 20.67 -9.66
CA ASP A 262 7.13 20.30 -9.29
C ASP A 262 7.01 18.88 -8.71
N PHE A 263 8.08 18.09 -8.82
CA PHE A 263 8.12 16.70 -8.36
C PHE A 263 9.17 16.49 -7.27
N ALA A 264 10.39 16.94 -7.49
CA ALA A 264 11.47 16.80 -6.53
C ALA A 264 12.57 17.81 -6.78
N SER A 265 13.39 18.04 -5.76
CA SER A 265 14.70 18.69 -5.91
C SER A 265 15.72 17.97 -5.04
N GLU A 266 17.00 18.05 -5.39
CA GLU A 266 18.06 17.48 -4.55
C GLU A 266 18.17 18.18 -3.20
N LEU A 267 17.80 19.47 -3.11
CA LEU A 267 17.90 20.26 -1.89
C LEU A 267 16.75 20.02 -0.89
N PHE A 268 15.53 19.81 -1.41
CA PHE A 268 14.32 19.69 -0.58
C PHE A 268 13.73 18.28 -0.60
N GLY A 269 14.21 17.39 -1.47
CA GLY A 269 13.68 16.05 -1.64
C GLY A 269 12.39 16.01 -2.45
N PRO A 270 11.57 14.95 -2.28
CA PRO A 270 10.30 14.79 -2.99
C PRO A 270 9.24 15.80 -2.52
N VAL A 271 8.42 16.26 -3.47
CA VAL A 271 7.29 17.16 -3.21
C VAL A 271 6.04 16.33 -2.96
N PHE A 272 5.53 16.38 -1.72
CA PHE A 272 4.28 15.71 -1.35
C PHE A 272 3.07 16.61 -1.58
N ARG A 273 2.00 16.04 -2.16
CA ARG A 273 0.70 16.69 -2.30
C ARG A 273 -0.25 16.16 -1.24
N ILE A 274 -0.42 16.94 -0.19
CA ILE A 274 -1.19 16.59 1.00
C ILE A 274 -2.54 17.30 0.95
N GLN A 275 -3.62 16.54 1.13
CA GLN A 275 -4.96 17.07 1.32
C GLN A 275 -5.21 17.31 2.81
N PHE A 276 -5.11 18.57 3.25
CA PHE A 276 -5.13 18.91 4.67
C PHE A 276 -6.49 18.72 5.34
N ASP A 277 -7.59 18.88 4.61
CA ASP A 277 -8.96 18.67 5.10
C ASP A 277 -9.29 17.19 5.32
N LEU A 278 -8.53 16.29 4.71
CA LEU A 278 -8.78 14.85 4.75
C LEU A 278 -7.83 14.14 5.71
N LYS A 279 -8.37 13.75 6.86
CA LYS A 279 -7.63 13.06 7.92
C LYS A 279 -7.78 11.55 7.80
N VAL A 280 -6.72 10.84 8.12
CA VAL A 280 -6.72 9.38 8.25
C VAL A 280 -6.36 9.04 9.69
N ALA A 281 -7.32 8.40 10.37
CA ALA A 281 -7.15 7.87 11.72
C ALA A 281 -6.41 6.52 11.67
N ASP A 282 -5.78 6.13 12.78
CA ASP A 282 -5.23 4.79 12.91
C ASP A 282 -6.36 3.78 13.08
N ASP A 283 -6.30 2.69 12.31
CA ASP A 283 -7.29 1.63 12.34
C ASP A 283 -6.58 0.28 12.26
N GLN A 284 -6.62 -0.49 13.34
CA GLN A 284 -6.05 -1.84 13.40
C GLN A 284 -7.01 -2.91 12.87
N GLU A 285 -8.31 -2.63 12.90
CA GLU A 285 -9.37 -3.63 12.76
C GLU A 285 -9.52 -4.07 11.30
N ASP A 286 -9.40 -3.14 10.35
CA ASP A 286 -9.56 -3.42 8.93
C ASP A 286 -8.22 -3.49 8.17
N ARG A 287 -7.43 -4.53 8.47
CA ARG A 287 -6.09 -4.76 7.87
C ARG A 287 -6.11 -4.97 6.36
N SER A 288 -7.22 -5.49 5.84
CA SER A 288 -7.29 -5.98 4.46
C SER A 288 -8.36 -5.32 3.60
N GLY A 289 -9.10 -4.33 4.10
CA GLY A 289 -10.28 -3.81 3.40
C GLY A 289 -11.33 -4.91 3.20
N THR A 290 -11.67 -5.61 4.29
CA THR A 290 -12.71 -6.64 4.30
C THR A 290 -14.08 -6.14 3.85
N ASP A 291 -14.27 -4.81 3.84
CA ASP A 291 -15.36 -4.13 3.16
C ASP A 291 -14.90 -3.54 1.81
N PRO A 292 -15.20 -4.20 0.67
CA PRO A 292 -14.87 -3.71 -0.67
C PRO A 292 -15.45 -2.32 -0.97
N ALA A 293 -16.47 -1.88 -0.25
CA ALA A 293 -17.10 -0.58 -0.46
C ALA A 293 -16.23 0.61 0.02
N ARG A 294 -15.14 0.35 0.76
CA ARG A 294 -14.31 1.40 1.37
C ARG A 294 -13.06 1.76 0.55
N GLY A 295 -12.82 1.11 -0.58
CA GLY A 295 -11.70 1.42 -1.47
C GLY A 295 -10.34 1.33 -0.75
N GLU A 296 -9.50 2.36 -0.88
CA GLU A 296 -8.16 2.42 -0.27
C GLU A 296 -8.15 2.78 1.23
N TRP A 297 -9.29 3.23 1.79
CA TRP A 297 -9.38 3.76 3.15
C TRP A 297 -8.91 2.82 4.26
N PRO A 298 -9.31 1.53 4.28
CA PRO A 298 -8.86 0.58 5.29
C PRO A 298 -7.34 0.48 5.35
N SER A 299 -6.73 0.42 4.19
CA SER A 299 -5.29 0.30 4.00
C SER A 299 -4.54 1.52 4.50
N LEU A 300 -5.11 2.71 4.28
CA LEU A 300 -4.58 3.97 4.81
C LEU A 300 -4.65 3.98 6.35
N GLY A 301 -5.77 3.52 6.93
CA GLY A 301 -5.94 3.42 8.38
C GLY A 301 -4.97 2.44 9.03
N TYR A 302 -4.77 1.28 8.42
CA TYR A 302 -3.83 0.27 8.90
C TYR A 302 -2.37 0.73 8.77
N SER A 303 -2.02 1.38 7.66
CA SER A 303 -0.70 2.02 7.53
C SER A 303 -0.49 3.07 8.62
N ASN A 304 -1.51 3.88 8.91
CA ASN A 304 -1.44 4.87 9.96
C ASN A 304 -1.26 4.22 11.33
N TYR A 305 -1.92 3.09 11.60
CA TYR A 305 -1.73 2.28 12.81
C TYR A 305 -0.28 1.79 12.95
N LEU A 306 0.29 1.18 11.91
CA LEU A 306 1.68 0.70 11.94
C LEU A 306 2.69 1.83 12.18
N LEU A 307 2.48 2.98 11.53
CA LEU A 307 3.28 4.17 11.76
C LEU A 307 3.10 4.73 13.18
N SER A 308 1.89 4.66 13.74
CA SER A 308 1.61 5.06 15.12
C SER A 308 2.31 4.17 16.15
N GLN A 309 2.37 2.85 15.90
CA GLN A 309 3.11 1.91 16.77
C GLN A 309 4.62 2.23 16.82
N ARG A 310 5.20 2.65 15.69
CA ARG A 310 6.64 2.90 15.59
C ARG A 310 7.04 4.33 16.00
N PHE A 311 6.26 5.33 15.61
CA PHE A 311 6.65 6.75 15.71
C PHE A 311 5.75 7.57 16.64
N GLY A 312 4.83 6.92 17.34
CA GLY A 312 3.82 7.57 18.19
C GLY A 312 2.53 7.89 17.43
N SER A 313 1.41 7.83 18.17
CA SER A 313 0.09 8.06 17.61
C SER A 313 -0.10 9.51 17.19
N ARG A 314 -0.59 9.69 15.96
CA ARG A 314 -0.99 10.97 15.39
C ARG A 314 -1.94 10.77 14.23
N GLU A 315 -2.83 11.73 14.04
CA GLU A 315 -3.58 11.84 12.78
C GLU A 315 -2.61 12.20 11.65
N ARG A 316 -2.69 11.48 10.53
CA ARG A 316 -1.93 11.79 9.31
C ARG A 316 -2.87 12.29 8.22
N ARG A 317 -2.35 13.12 7.30
CA ARG A 317 -3.14 13.86 6.28
C ARG A 317 -3.05 13.21 4.91
N TYR A 318 -4.18 12.88 4.31
CA TYR A 318 -4.24 12.07 3.10
C TYR A 318 -3.31 12.59 2.00
N LEU A 319 -2.52 11.69 1.40
CA LEU A 319 -1.78 11.98 0.19
C LEU A 319 -2.73 11.87 -1.00
N SER A 320 -2.97 12.98 -1.69
CA SER A 320 -3.95 13.06 -2.77
C SER A 320 -3.75 11.94 -3.80
N HIS A 321 -4.84 11.46 -4.38
CA HIS A 321 -4.85 10.50 -5.47
C HIS A 321 -4.27 11.11 -6.76
N LEU A 322 -2.96 11.32 -6.77
CA LEU A 322 -2.16 11.97 -7.80
C LEU A 322 -0.86 11.18 -8.00
N PRO A 323 -0.09 11.47 -9.06
CA PRO A 323 1.28 10.98 -9.20
C PRO A 323 2.10 11.26 -7.94
N LYS A 324 2.80 10.24 -7.44
CA LYS A 324 3.57 10.27 -6.19
C LYS A 324 5.05 10.17 -6.49
N VAL A 325 5.86 11.00 -5.85
CA VAL A 325 7.31 10.81 -5.89
C VAL A 325 7.69 9.90 -4.74
N LEU A 326 8.24 8.74 -5.06
CA LEU A 326 8.70 7.75 -4.09
C LEU A 326 10.22 7.74 -4.07
N ASN A 327 10.79 7.60 -2.89
CA ASN A 327 12.23 7.40 -2.74
C ASN A 327 12.52 5.90 -2.58
N ILE A 328 13.32 5.32 -3.48
CA ILE A 328 13.58 3.88 -3.52
C ILE A 328 14.26 3.38 -2.24
N HIS A 329 15.09 4.20 -1.59
CA HIS A 329 15.76 3.81 -0.34
C HIS A 329 14.77 3.75 0.81
N ILE A 330 13.85 4.71 0.90
CA ILE A 330 12.75 4.66 1.87
C ILE A 330 11.87 3.43 1.60
N MET A 331 11.52 3.15 0.35
CA MET A 331 10.72 1.96 0.00
C MET A 331 11.41 0.65 0.38
N ARG A 332 12.74 0.57 0.29
CA ARG A 332 13.54 -0.57 0.76
C ARG A 332 13.50 -0.71 2.27
N GLU A 333 13.67 0.39 3.01
CA GLU A 333 13.55 0.38 4.47
C GLU A 333 12.16 -0.09 4.92
N VAL A 334 11.11 0.41 4.29
CA VAL A 334 9.73 0.01 4.59
C VAL A 334 9.49 -1.47 4.28
N SER A 335 10.04 -1.96 3.17
CA SER A 335 9.98 -3.38 2.80
C SER A 335 10.62 -4.28 3.85
N GLU A 336 11.70 -3.83 4.50
CA GLU A 336 12.40 -4.59 5.54
C GLU A 336 11.75 -4.45 6.92
N ILE A 337 11.31 -3.24 7.30
CA ILE A 337 10.70 -2.97 8.61
C ILE A 337 9.38 -3.72 8.78
N TRP A 338 8.56 -3.78 7.73
CA TRP A 338 7.22 -4.35 7.76
C TRP A 338 7.08 -5.58 6.85
N LYS A 339 8.15 -6.34 6.63
CA LYS A 339 8.14 -7.50 5.73
C LYS A 339 7.05 -8.52 6.06
N GLU A 340 6.77 -8.77 7.34
CA GLU A 340 5.68 -9.67 7.76
C GLU A 340 4.31 -9.09 7.44
N GLU A 341 4.09 -7.80 7.67
CA GLU A 341 2.82 -7.14 7.36
C GLU A 341 2.59 -7.09 5.85
N ILE A 342 3.63 -6.81 5.06
CA ILE A 342 3.60 -6.83 3.60
C ILE A 342 3.28 -8.25 3.10
N PHE A 343 3.86 -9.28 3.71
CA PHE A 343 3.52 -10.67 3.42
C PHE A 343 2.04 -10.96 3.69
N LEU A 344 1.53 -10.60 4.86
CA LEU A 344 0.13 -10.80 5.24
C LEU A 344 -0.84 -10.06 4.30
N VAL A 345 -0.55 -8.79 4.02
CA VAL A 345 -1.33 -7.97 3.07
C VAL A 345 -1.35 -8.59 1.68
N SER A 346 -0.21 -9.12 1.23
CA SER A 346 -0.11 -9.76 -0.09
C SER A 346 -0.92 -11.06 -0.18
N LEU A 347 -1.31 -11.66 0.95
CA LEU A 347 -2.15 -12.85 1.04
C LEU A 347 -3.65 -12.53 1.15
N HIS A 348 -4.02 -11.34 1.62
CA HIS A 348 -5.42 -10.99 1.87
C HIS A 348 -6.16 -10.47 0.63
N THR A 349 -7.50 -10.47 0.71
CA THR A 349 -8.39 -10.46 -0.45
C THR A 349 -8.67 -9.10 -1.09
N SER A 350 -8.20 -7.99 -0.51
CA SER A 350 -8.51 -6.64 -1.00
C SER A 350 -7.26 -5.75 -1.06
N PRO A 351 -7.25 -4.71 -1.94
CA PRO A 351 -6.07 -3.88 -2.20
C PRO A 351 -5.59 -3.16 -0.94
N ALA A 352 -4.63 -3.77 -0.25
CA ALA A 352 -3.97 -3.14 0.88
C ALA A 352 -2.77 -2.31 0.43
N TYR A 353 -2.95 -0.99 0.45
CA TYR A 353 -1.95 0.05 0.30
C TYR A 353 -1.20 0.30 1.62
N LEU A 354 -0.34 -0.63 2.07
CA LEU A 354 0.48 -0.41 3.28
C LEU A 354 1.46 0.79 3.13
N CYS A 355 1.65 1.27 1.90
CA CYS A 355 2.74 2.19 1.52
C CYS A 355 2.21 3.46 0.87
N ALA A 356 0.91 3.74 0.99
CA ALA A 356 0.35 5.00 0.51
C ALA A 356 0.79 6.23 1.33
N TRP A 357 1.61 6.05 2.38
CA TRP A 357 2.09 7.08 3.31
C TRP A 357 3.61 7.28 3.35
N VAL A 358 4.32 6.44 2.62
CA VAL A 358 5.78 6.40 2.55
C VAL A 358 6.18 7.00 1.22
#